data_AF-A0AAE1JJN3-F1
#
_entry.id   AF-A0AAE1JJN3-F1
#
_cell.length_a   1.000
_cell.length_b   1.000
_cell.length_c   1.000
_cell.angle_alpha   90.00
_cell.angle_beta   90.00
_cell.angle_gamma   90.00
#
_symmetry.space_group_name_H-M   'P 1'
#
loop_
_entity.id
_entity.type
_entity.pdbx_description
1 polymer ?
#
loop_
_entity_poly.entity_id
_entity_poly.type
_entity_poly.pdbx_seq_one_letter_code
_entity_poly.pdbx_strand_id
1 'polypeptide(L)'
;MDNEYLRSALDYLELQPDLKALVRGAHTFKCPNLGITSWVRLPIHDADFGWGRPIFMGPGGIAYEGLSFIIPSSSGDGSLSVAISLHPGHMKVFQDLFYDI
;
A
#
# COMPACT_ATOMS: atom_id res chain seq x y z
N MET A 1 12.73 -7.33 -8.82
CA MET A 1 13.32 -6.24 -9.63
C MET A 1 14.79 -6.21 -9.32
N ASP A 2 15.63 -6.25 -10.34
CA ASP A 2 17.07 -6.12 -10.23
C ASP A 2 17.52 -4.71 -10.66
N ASN A 3 18.81 -4.43 -10.55
CA ASN A 3 19.37 -3.13 -10.92
C ASN A 3 19.23 -2.83 -12.43
N GLU A 4 19.31 -3.85 -13.29
CA GLU A 4 19.18 -3.66 -14.75
C GLU A 4 17.76 -3.21 -15.13
N TYR A 5 16.75 -3.89 -14.60
CA TYR A 5 15.35 -3.52 -14.81
C TYR A 5 15.04 -2.12 -14.29
N LEU A 6 15.57 -1.76 -13.12
CA LEU A 6 15.37 -0.42 -12.56
C LEU A 6 16.02 0.67 -13.42
N ARG A 7 17.22 0.42 -13.96
CA ARG A 7 17.89 1.37 -14.87
C ARG A 7 17.14 1.50 -16.19
N SER A 8 16.70 0.38 -16.77
CA SER A 8 15.88 0.40 -17.98
C SER A 8 14.55 1.15 -17.77
N ALA A 9 13.93 1.04 -16.59
CA ALA A 9 12.73 1.80 -16.27
C ALA A 9 12.99 3.31 -16.21
N LEU A 10 14.16 3.74 -15.70
CA LEU A 10 14.57 5.15 -15.73
C LEU A 10 14.77 5.63 -17.17
N ASP A 11 15.48 4.86 -17.99
CA ASP A 11 15.69 5.17 -19.41
C ASP A 11 14.35 5.27 -20.16
N TYR A 12 13.41 4.38 -19.87
CA TYR A 12 12.07 4.42 -20.44
C TYR A 12 11.33 5.70 -20.05
N LEU A 13 11.38 6.12 -18.78
CA LEU A 13 10.73 7.35 -18.30
C LEU A 13 11.32 8.61 -18.95
N GLU A 14 12.64 8.66 -19.15
CA GLU A 14 13.33 9.79 -19.79
C GLU A 14 12.86 10.03 -21.24
N LEU A 15 12.43 8.97 -21.93
CA LEU A 15 11.94 9.03 -23.31
C LEU A 15 10.47 9.47 -23.43
N GLN A 16 9.75 9.64 -22.32
CA GLN A 16 8.31 9.93 -22.36
C GLN A 16 8.06 11.43 -22.62
N PRO A 17 7.14 11.78 -23.54
CA PRO A 17 6.86 13.18 -23.86
C PRO A 17 6.15 13.94 -22.71
N ASP A 18 5.44 13.23 -21.83
CA ASP A 18 4.81 13.77 -20.63
C ASP A 18 4.76 12.73 -19.50
N LEU A 19 5.53 12.97 -18.44
CA LEU A 19 5.53 12.11 -17.25
C LEU A 19 4.22 12.16 -16.46
N LYS A 20 3.45 13.26 -16.55
CA LYS A 20 2.18 13.40 -15.80
C LYS A 20 1.12 12.44 -16.32
N ALA A 21 1.15 12.12 -17.61
CA ALA A 21 0.25 11.14 -18.21
C ALA A 21 0.43 9.72 -17.64
N LEU A 22 1.57 9.42 -17.01
CA LEU A 22 1.87 8.11 -16.41
C LEU A 22 1.47 8.01 -14.93
N VAL A 23 0.98 9.10 -14.34
CA VAL A 23 0.56 9.11 -12.94
C VAL A 23 -0.63 8.17 -12.76
N ARG A 24 -0.44 7.19 -11.88
CA ARG A 24 -1.47 6.23 -11.52
C ARG A 24 -2.49 6.88 -10.61
N GLY A 25 -3.76 6.62 -10.86
CA GLY A 25 -4.88 7.15 -10.07
C GLY A 25 -5.95 6.10 -9.87
N ALA A 26 -7.17 6.53 -9.56
CA ALA A 26 -8.31 5.64 -9.34
C ALA A 26 -8.49 4.59 -10.45
N HIS A 27 -8.31 5.00 -11.71
CA HIS A 27 -8.48 4.14 -12.89
C HIS A 27 -7.47 2.98 -12.95
N THR A 28 -6.31 3.11 -12.30
CA THR A 28 -5.27 2.09 -12.34
C THR A 28 -5.57 0.90 -11.42
N PHE A 29 -6.22 1.17 -10.29
CA PHE A 29 -6.40 0.19 -9.21
C PHE A 29 -7.82 -0.37 -9.12
N LYS A 30 -8.79 0.21 -9.82
CA LYS A 30 -10.15 -0.36 -9.89
C LYS A 30 -10.13 -1.79 -10.41
N CYS A 31 -11.13 -2.56 -9.99
CA CYS A 31 -11.38 -3.92 -10.48
C CYS A 31 -11.27 -3.98 -12.02
N PRO A 32 -10.52 -4.96 -12.58
CA PRO A 32 -9.95 -6.14 -11.92
C PRO A 32 -8.53 -5.96 -11.36
N ASN A 33 -7.96 -4.76 -11.41
CA ASN A 33 -6.59 -4.50 -10.94
C ASN A 33 -6.53 -4.32 -9.41
N LEU A 34 -5.32 -4.40 -8.84
CA LEU A 34 -5.06 -4.17 -7.42
C LEU A 34 -3.67 -3.56 -7.22
N GLY A 35 -3.50 -2.69 -6.23
CA GLY A 35 -2.23 -2.14 -5.79
C GLY A 35 -1.97 -2.47 -4.32
N ILE A 36 -0.81 -3.07 -4.02
CA ILE A 36 -0.41 -3.43 -2.66
C ILE A 36 0.86 -2.67 -2.31
N THR A 37 0.85 -1.96 -1.18
CA THR A 37 2.04 -1.29 -0.62
C THR A 37 2.34 -1.84 0.76
N SER A 38 3.58 -2.27 1.00
CA SER A 38 4.02 -2.75 2.31
C SER A 38 4.74 -1.65 3.09
N TRP A 39 4.28 -1.37 4.29
CA TRP A 39 4.93 -0.48 5.26
C TRP A 39 5.71 -1.25 6.33
N VAL A 40 5.79 -2.58 6.22
CA VAL A 40 6.41 -3.48 7.23
C VAL A 40 7.87 -3.12 7.52
N ARG A 41 8.61 -2.63 6.50
CA ARG A 41 10.01 -2.24 6.63
C ARG A 41 10.23 -0.74 6.86
N LEU A 42 9.14 0.03 7.00
CA LEU A 42 9.23 1.45 7.31
C LEU A 42 9.19 1.63 8.84
N PRO A 43 9.99 2.54 9.42
CA PRO A 43 10.01 2.82 10.86
C PRO A 43 8.80 3.65 11.31
N ILE A 44 7.58 3.23 10.95
CA ILE A 44 6.36 4.03 11.10
C ILE A 44 5.97 4.29 12.57
N HIS A 45 6.50 3.48 13.51
CA HIS A 45 6.25 3.62 14.94
C HIS A 45 7.39 4.31 15.70
N ASP A 46 8.41 4.85 15.02
CA ASP A 46 9.58 5.43 15.68
C ASP A 46 9.41 6.93 16.00
N ALA A 47 8.30 7.53 15.59
CA ALA A 47 7.99 8.93 15.87
C ALA A 47 7.59 9.15 17.34
N ASP A 48 8.59 9.31 18.21
CA ASP A 48 8.41 9.72 19.61
C ASP A 48 8.78 11.20 19.78
N PHE A 49 7.80 12.02 20.19
CA PHE A 49 7.97 13.46 20.42
C PHE A 49 8.23 13.82 21.89
N GLY A 50 8.46 12.84 22.76
CA GLY A 50 8.66 13.01 24.21
C GLY A 50 7.52 12.45 25.07
N TRP A 51 6.50 11.85 24.45
CA TRP A 51 5.34 11.27 25.13
C TRP A 51 5.15 9.77 24.84
N GLY A 52 6.16 9.14 24.24
CA GLY A 52 6.11 7.74 23.84
C GLY A 52 5.80 7.57 22.35
N ARG A 53 6.01 6.33 21.88
CA ARG A 53 5.76 5.90 20.50
C ARG A 53 4.25 5.82 20.22
N PRO A 54 3.82 6.00 18.96
CA PRO A 54 2.42 5.86 18.58
C PRO A 54 1.92 4.43 18.82
N ILE A 55 0.72 4.32 19.39
CA ILE A 55 0.02 3.03 19.55
C ILE A 55 -0.49 2.48 18.21
N PHE A 56 -0.67 3.33 17.20
CA PHE A 56 -1.08 2.98 15.85
C PHE A 56 -0.54 4.00 14.85
N MET A 57 -0.13 3.51 13.68
CA MET A 57 0.18 4.32 12.50
C MET A 57 -0.40 3.63 11.26
N GLY A 58 -1.12 4.37 10.43
CA GLY A 58 -1.77 3.83 9.24
C GLY A 58 -2.18 4.92 8.24
N PRO A 59 -2.75 4.54 7.09
CA PRO A 59 -3.26 5.51 6.12
C PRO A 59 -4.42 6.32 6.72
N GLY A 60 -4.41 7.64 6.54
CA GLY A 60 -5.49 8.56 6.97
C GLY A 60 -6.76 8.51 6.10
N GLY A 61 -7.06 7.33 5.53
CA GLY A 61 -8.06 7.12 4.48
C GLY A 61 -7.45 6.50 3.22
N ILE A 62 -8.21 5.63 2.54
CA ILE A 62 -7.80 5.00 1.28
C ILE A 62 -8.60 5.61 0.15
N ALA A 63 -7.94 6.41 -0.70
CA ALA A 63 -8.60 7.26 -1.69
C ALA A 63 -9.25 6.48 -2.85
N TYR A 64 -8.73 5.30 -3.19
CA TYR A 64 -9.16 4.54 -4.37
C TYR A 64 -9.50 3.10 -4.00
N GLU A 65 -10.55 2.58 -4.65
CA GLU A 65 -10.82 1.15 -4.69
C GLU A 65 -9.59 0.40 -5.24
N GLY A 66 -9.31 -0.77 -4.66
CA GLY A 66 -8.25 -1.68 -5.05
C GLY A 66 -6.87 -1.32 -4.54
N LEU A 67 -6.74 -0.30 -3.68
CA LEU A 67 -5.52 -0.04 -2.93
C LEU A 67 -5.53 -0.74 -1.58
N SER A 68 -4.40 -1.37 -1.23
CA SER A 68 -4.18 -1.98 0.07
C SER A 68 -2.80 -1.68 0.65
N PHE A 69 -2.75 -1.72 1.99
CA PHE A 69 -1.56 -1.48 2.80
C PHE A 69 -1.34 -2.63 3.76
N ILE A 70 -0.11 -3.13 3.82
CA ILE A 70 0.34 -4.07 4.87
C ILE A 70 1.06 -3.26 5.94
N ILE A 71 0.55 -3.29 7.16
CA ILE A 71 0.96 -2.42 8.26
C ILE A 71 1.53 -3.28 9.40
N PRO A 72 2.76 -3.02 9.88
CA PRO A 72 3.32 -3.72 11.03
C PRO A 72 2.59 -3.35 12.32
N SER A 73 2.57 -4.23 13.31
CA SER A 73 2.10 -3.89 14.65
C SER A 73 3.06 -2.94 15.39
N SER A 74 2.50 -2.10 16.25
CA SER A 74 3.26 -1.23 17.17
C SER A 74 3.86 -1.99 18.36
N SER A 75 3.32 -3.17 18.69
CA SER A 75 3.73 -3.98 19.86
C SER A 75 5.00 -4.81 19.63
N GLY A 76 5.44 -4.98 18.38
CA GLY A 76 6.57 -5.85 18.04
C GLY A 76 6.28 -7.36 18.14
N ASP A 77 5.01 -7.76 18.24
CA ASP A 77 4.58 -9.17 18.31
C ASP A 77 4.65 -9.93 16.98
N GLY A 78 5.10 -9.27 15.91
CA GLY A 78 5.17 -9.84 14.56
C GLY A 78 3.83 -9.86 13.81
N SER A 79 2.74 -9.38 14.42
CA SER A 79 1.45 -9.28 13.74
C SER A 79 1.45 -8.18 12.69
N LEU A 80 0.62 -8.40 11.66
CA LEU A 80 0.41 -7.49 10.54
C LEU A 80 -1.08 -7.22 10.37
N SER A 81 -1.40 -6.00 9.96
CA SER A 81 -2.75 -5.61 9.56
C SER A 81 -2.81 -5.34 8.06
N VAL A 82 -3.94 -5.68 7.44
CA VAL A 82 -4.24 -5.30 6.05
C VAL A 82 -5.36 -4.25 6.05
N ALA A 83 -5.02 -3.05 5.58
CA ALA A 83 -6.01 -2.01 5.31
C ALA A 83 -6.29 -1.99 3.80
N ILE A 84 -7.53 -2.18 3.37
CA ILE A 84 -7.92 -2.28 1.95
C ILE A 84 -9.23 -1.54 1.70
N SER A 85 -9.36 -0.96 0.51
CA SER A 85 -10.62 -0.40 0.01
C SER A 85 -11.11 -1.20 -1.20
N LEU A 86 -12.32 -1.76 -1.14
CA LEU A 86 -12.98 -2.44 -2.26
C LEU A 86 -14.40 -1.90 -2.42
N HIS A 87 -15.05 -2.26 -3.52
CA HIS A 87 -16.48 -2.08 -3.66
C HIS A 87 -17.22 -2.71 -2.45
N PRO A 88 -18.25 -2.04 -1.87
CA PRO A 88 -18.91 -2.54 -0.65
C PRO A 88 -19.42 -3.98 -0.77
N GLY A 89 -19.91 -4.37 -1.95
CA GLY A 89 -20.35 -5.74 -2.23
C GLY A 89 -19.25 -6.81 -2.18
N HIS A 90 -17.97 -6.41 -2.23
CA HIS A 90 -16.83 -7.33 -2.19
C HIS A 90 -16.19 -7.41 -0.81
N MET A 91 -16.42 -6.44 0.09
CA MET A 91 -15.68 -6.38 1.35
C MET A 91 -15.94 -7.56 2.28
N LYS A 92 -17.20 -7.99 2.40
CA LYS A 92 -17.54 -9.13 3.26
C LYS A 92 -16.93 -10.43 2.72
N VAL A 93 -17.05 -10.65 1.42
CA VAL A 93 -16.46 -11.81 0.73
C VAL A 93 -14.94 -11.83 0.88
N PHE A 94 -14.28 -10.67 0.71
CA PHE A 94 -12.84 -10.55 0.93
C PHE A 94 -12.46 -10.94 2.35
N GLN A 95 -13.18 -10.46 3.37
CA GLN A 95 -12.90 -10.82 4.75
C GLN A 95 -13.02 -12.32 4.99
N ASP A 96 -14.10 -12.94 4.49
CA ASP A 96 -14.34 -14.38 4.69
C ASP A 96 -13.25 -15.23 4.01
N LEU A 97 -12.83 -14.87 2.79
CA LEU A 97 -11.74 -15.54 2.06
C LEU A 97 -10.35 -15.25 2.66
N PHE A 98 -10.11 -14.06 3.21
CA PHE A 98 -8.81 -13.66 3.74
C PHE A 98 -8.41 -14.48 4.98
N TYR A 99 -9.39 -14.95 5.74
CA TYR A 99 -9.19 -15.79 6.93
C TYR A 99 -9.35 -17.30 6.65
N ASP A 100 -9.64 -17.69 5.41
CA ASP A 100 -9.68 -19.09 4.98
C ASP A 100 -8.26 -19.57 4.63
N ILE A 101 -7.47 -19.82 5.68
CA ILE A 101 -6.05 -20.24 5.62
C ILE A 101 -5.92 -21.75 5.85
#